data_AF-A0A820L4I7-F1
#
_entry.id   AF-A0A820L4I7-F1
#
_cell.length_a   1.000
_cell.length_b   1.000
_cell.length_c   1.000
_cell.angle_alpha   90.00
_cell.angle_beta   90.00
_cell.angle_gamma   90.00
#
_symmetry.space_group_name_H-M   'P 1'
#
loop_
_entity.id
_entity.type
_entity.pdbx_description
1 polymer ?
#
loop_
_entity_poly.entity_id
_entity_poly.type
_entity_poly.pdbx_seq_one_letter_code
_entity_poly.pdbx_strand_id
1 'polypeptide(L)'
;MVKITDLYDIFIKNVDLIPENDQNLYSCLKLTNHPLHMSANVRFKINGSYTTIYSFLVGGVLTIRPETFILLNGYSNRYFNWGGE
;
A
#
# COMPACT_ATOMS: atom_id res chain seq x y z
N MET A 1 -21.20 -3.32 19.49
CA MET A 1 -20.62 -4.10 18.38
C MET A 1 -20.20 -3.11 17.32
N VAL A 2 -18.91 -2.76 17.24
CA VAL A 2 -18.40 -1.84 16.21
C VAL A 2 -18.47 -2.60 14.89
N LYS A 3 -19.24 -2.07 13.93
CA LYS A 3 -19.28 -2.68 12.60
C LYS A 3 -17.98 -2.31 11.91
N ILE A 4 -17.36 -3.26 11.25
CA ILE A 4 -16.12 -3.07 10.48
C ILE A 4 -16.29 -2.02 9.34
N THR A 5 -17.52 -1.67 8.98
CA THR A 5 -17.85 -0.54 8.08
C THR A 5 -17.64 0.85 8.69
N ASP A 6 -17.41 0.94 10.01
CA ASP A 6 -17.08 2.18 10.72
C ASP A 6 -15.55 2.40 10.82
N LEU A 7 -14.75 1.60 10.09
CA LEU A 7 -13.29 1.66 10.12
C LEU A 7 -12.73 2.73 9.18
N TYR A 8 -11.68 3.38 9.67
CA TYR A 8 -10.79 4.23 8.89
C TYR A 8 -10.11 3.44 7.76
N ASP A 9 -9.67 4.16 6.72
CA ASP A 9 -8.86 3.62 5.63
C ASP A 9 -7.62 2.87 6.17
N ILE A 10 -7.28 1.74 5.54
CA ILE A 10 -6.13 0.91 5.96
C ILE A 10 -4.89 1.34 5.16
N PHE A 11 -3.85 1.74 5.88
CA PHE A 11 -2.55 2.08 5.32
C PHE A 11 -1.50 1.06 5.77
N ILE A 12 -0.82 0.46 4.80
CA ILE A 12 0.27 -0.47 5.02
C ILE A 12 1.51 0.19 4.46
N LYS A 13 2.43 0.57 5.35
CA LYS A 13 3.54 1.44 5.01
C LYS A 13 4.83 0.99 5.69
N ASN A 14 5.90 0.93 4.91
CA ASN A 14 7.25 0.87 5.45
C ASN A 14 7.62 2.21 6.10
N VAL A 15 8.16 2.14 7.32
CA VAL A 15 8.53 3.32 8.14
C VAL A 15 9.62 4.19 7.50
N ASP A 16 10.43 3.61 6.62
CA ASP A 16 11.57 4.24 5.95
C ASP A 16 11.22 4.90 4.60
N LEU A 17 9.97 4.80 4.14
CA LEU A 17 9.50 5.47 2.93
C LEU A 17 8.81 6.79 3.25
N ILE A 18 9.39 7.89 2.78
CA ILE A 18 8.86 9.25 2.92
C ILE A 18 8.36 9.71 1.55
N PRO A 19 7.12 10.22 1.41
CA PRO A 19 6.66 10.82 0.17
C PRO A 19 7.43 12.11 -0.11
N GLU A 20 8.00 12.23 -1.30
CA GLU A 20 8.74 13.43 -1.72
C GLU A 20 7.83 14.52 -2.32
N ASN A 21 6.62 14.15 -2.73
CA ASN A 21 5.62 15.06 -3.32
C ASN A 21 4.34 15.02 -2.47
N ASP A 22 3.88 16.19 -2.02
CA ASP A 22 2.67 16.39 -1.21
C ASP A 22 1.37 16.11 -1.97
N GLN A 23 1.44 16.05 -3.30
CA GLN A 23 0.34 15.59 -4.16
C GLN A 23 0.09 14.08 -4.03
N ASN A 24 1.01 13.32 -3.42
CA ASN A 24 0.77 11.93 -3.07
C ASN A 24 -0.10 11.85 -1.80
N LEU A 25 -1.40 12.08 -1.97
CA LEU A 25 -2.37 12.20 -0.89
C LEU A 25 -2.57 10.87 -0.15
N TYR A 26 -2.28 10.84 1.15
CA TYR A 26 -2.53 9.69 2.03
C TYR A 26 -4.03 9.56 2.37
N SER A 27 -4.78 9.04 1.40
CA SER A 27 -6.22 8.78 1.50
C SER A 27 -6.61 7.60 0.60
N CYS A 28 -7.63 6.82 0.95
CA CYS A 28 -8.20 5.90 -0.03
C CYS A 28 -8.90 6.66 -1.17
N LEU A 29 -8.73 6.16 -2.39
CA LEU A 29 -9.51 6.59 -3.55
C LEU A 29 -10.96 6.11 -3.41
N LYS A 30 -11.84 6.97 -2.89
CA LYS A 30 -13.28 6.65 -2.71
C LYS A 30 -14.03 6.34 -4.01
N LEU A 31 -13.48 6.76 -5.15
CA LEU A 31 -14.06 6.55 -6.47
C LEU A 31 -13.91 5.10 -6.97
N THR A 32 -13.06 4.29 -6.34
CA THR A 32 -12.82 2.91 -6.76
C THR A 32 -12.76 1.96 -5.55
N ASN A 33 -12.98 0.67 -5.77
CA ASN A 33 -12.73 -0.37 -4.75
C ASN A 33 -11.34 -1.00 -4.89
N HIS A 34 -10.51 -0.50 -5.82
CA HIS A 34 -9.18 -1.02 -6.04
C HIS A 34 -8.20 -0.48 -4.97
N PRO A 35 -7.27 -1.31 -4.48
CA PRO A 35 -6.14 -0.82 -3.70
C PRO A 35 -5.32 0.19 -4.49
N LEU A 36 -4.73 1.17 -3.83
CA LEU A 36 -3.84 2.16 -4.44
C LEU A 36 -2.42 1.95 -3.94
N HIS A 37 -1.51 1.67 -4.89
CA HIS A 37 -0.08 1.61 -4.63
C HIS A 37 0.53 3.01 -4.63
N MET A 38 0.93 3.48 -3.46
CA MET A 38 1.37 4.88 -3.26
C MET A 38 2.88 5.06 -3.42
N SER A 39 3.65 3.97 -3.39
CA SER A 39 5.10 3.97 -3.59
C SER A 39 5.50 3.34 -4.93
N ALA A 40 4.76 3.67 -5.99
CA ALA A 40 5.03 3.15 -7.34
C ALA A 40 6.44 3.50 -7.82
N ASN A 41 6.93 4.69 -7.49
CA ASN A 41 8.21 5.21 -7.93
C ASN A 41 9.08 5.54 -6.73
N VAL A 42 10.02 4.64 -6.41
CA VAL A 42 11.01 4.83 -5.33
C VAL A 42 12.37 5.09 -5.96
N ARG A 43 13.15 6.01 -5.37
CA ARG A 43 14.50 6.31 -5.84
C ARG A 43 15.47 5.16 -5.53
N PHE A 44 15.96 4.48 -6.55
CA PHE A 44 16.96 3.41 -6.34
C PHE A 44 18.37 3.98 -6.20
N LYS A 45 19.11 3.49 -5.20
CA LYS A 45 20.51 3.91 -4.95
C LYS A 45 21.45 3.61 -6.12
N ILE A 46 21.14 2.60 -6.94
CA ILE A 46 22.04 2.08 -7.98
C ILE A 46 22.13 3.02 -9.18
N ASN A 47 21.04 3.69 -9.57
CA ASN A 47 20.98 4.57 -10.74
C ASN A 47 20.38 5.95 -10.45
N GLY A 48 19.89 6.18 -9.22
CA GLY A 48 19.23 7.42 -8.82
C GLY A 48 17.88 7.68 -9.49
N SER A 49 17.35 6.71 -10.25
CA SER A 49 16.09 6.88 -10.96
C SER A 49 14.88 6.48 -10.12
N TYR A 50 13.75 7.11 -10.40
CA TYR A 50 12.45 6.79 -9.86
C TYR A 50 11.76 5.83 -10.82
N THR A 51 11.61 4.57 -10.42
CA THR A 51 10.98 3.55 -11.27
C THR A 51 10.28 2.50 -10.43
N THR A 52 9.37 1.74 -11.01
CA THR A 52 8.84 0.50 -10.42
C THR A 52 9.67 -0.67 -10.94
N ILE A 53 10.07 -1.59 -10.07
CA ILE A 53 10.92 -2.74 -10.47
C ILE A 53 10.16 -3.71 -11.40
N TYR A 54 8.86 -3.89 -11.18
CA TYR A 54 7.98 -4.73 -12.00
C TYR A 54 6.50 -4.36 -11.80
N SER A 55 5.63 -4.68 -12.75
CA SER A 55 4.25 -4.17 -12.85
C SER A 55 3.30 -4.59 -11.73
N PHE A 56 3.58 -5.69 -11.03
CA PHE A 56 2.75 -6.22 -9.95
C PHE A 56 3.31 -5.93 -8.55
N LEU A 57 4.35 -5.09 -8.44
CA LEU A 57 4.90 -4.68 -7.15
C LEU A 57 3.89 -3.82 -6.39
N VAL A 58 3.48 -4.26 -5.21
CA VAL A 58 2.57 -3.52 -4.32
C VAL A 58 3.13 -3.28 -2.91
N GLY A 59 4.39 -3.65 -2.69
CA GLY A 59 5.10 -3.38 -1.43
C GLY A 59 5.48 -1.91 -1.27
N GLY A 60 5.96 -1.56 -0.07
CA GLY A 60 6.34 -0.19 0.28
C GLY A 60 5.20 0.56 0.96
N VAL A 61 4.30 1.16 0.17
CA VAL A 61 3.12 1.86 0.66
C VAL A 61 1.89 1.49 -0.16
N LEU A 62 0.91 0.85 0.49
CA LEU A 62 -0.37 0.46 -0.09
C LEU A 62 -1.50 1.01 0.78
N THR A 63 -2.50 1.63 0.15
CA THR A 63 -3.76 1.96 0.82
C THR A 63 -4.88 1.10 0.27
N ILE A 64 -5.69 0.55 1.17
CA ILE A 64 -6.77 -0.35 0.82
C ILE A 64 -8.00 -0.04 1.67
N ARG A 65 -9.16 -0.06 1.00
CA ARG A 65 -10.43 0.12 1.67
C ARG A 65 -10.73 -1.08 2.59
N PRO A 66 -11.30 -0.87 3.78
CA PRO A 66 -11.64 -1.96 4.69
C PRO A 66 -12.46 -3.06 4.03
N GLU A 67 -13.44 -2.71 3.19
CA GLU A 67 -14.31 -3.66 2.50
C GLU A 67 -13.52 -4.60 1.57
N THR A 68 -12.57 -4.04 0.81
CA THR A 68 -11.70 -4.81 -0.08
C THR A 68 -10.73 -5.67 0.74
N PHE A 69 -10.17 -5.15 1.83
CA PHE A 69 -9.24 -5.92 2.67
C PHE A 69 -9.91 -7.14 3.32
N ILE A 70 -11.16 -7.01 3.78
CA ILE A 70 -11.96 -8.12 4.30
C ILE A 70 -12.26 -9.13 3.20
N LEU A 71 -12.64 -8.66 2.00
CA LEU A 71 -12.91 -9.53 0.86
C LEU A 71 -11.70 -10.39 0.50
N LEU A 72 -10.48 -9.84 0.63
CA LEU A 72 -9.22 -10.55 0.41
C LEU A 72 -8.82 -11.48 1.57
N ASN A 73 -9.55 -11.46 2.69
CA ASN A 73 -9.17 -12.12 3.94
C ASN A 73 -7.82 -11.61 4.50
N GLY A 74 -7.55 -10.32 4.32
CA GLY A 74 -6.32 -9.67 4.75
C GLY A 74 -5.06 -10.19 4.06
N TYR A 75 -3.92 -10.10 4.75
CA TYR A 75 -2.65 -10.63 4.27
C TYR A 75 -2.41 -12.08 4.69
N SER A 76 -1.51 -12.74 3.96
CA SER A 76 -1.07 -14.10 4.29
C SER A 76 -0.27 -14.12 5.59
N ASN A 77 -0.72 -14.92 6.56
CA ASN A 77 0.02 -15.17 7.81
C ASN A 77 1.09 -16.28 7.67
N ARG A 78 1.43 -16.69 6.45
CA ARG A 78 2.41 -17.76 6.19
C ARG A 78 3.83 -17.23 5.96
N TYR A 79 3.97 -15.93 5.75
CA TYR A 79 5.27 -15.29 5.56
C TYR A 79 5.84 -14.90 6.91
N PHE A 80 7.04 -15.41 7.18
CA PHE A 80 7.83 -15.05 8.34
C PHE A 80 9.13 -14.42 7.85
N ASN A 81 9.53 -13.30 8.44
CA ASN A 81 10.60 -12.43 7.96
C ASN A 81 10.23 -11.73 6.64
N TRP A 82 11.18 -11.67 5.70
CA TRP A 82 11.11 -10.85 4.50
C TRP A 82 10.79 -11.70 3.26
N GLY A 83 9.88 -11.19 2.43
CA GLY A 83 9.82 -11.54 1.01
C GLY A 83 8.53 -12.19 0.58
N GLY A 84 7.83 -11.49 -0.32
CA GLY A 84 6.70 -12.03 -1.08
C GLY A 84 5.38 -12.10 -0.31
N GLU A 85 5.33 -11.48 0.87
CA GLU A 85 4.11 -11.29 1.66
C GLU A 85 3.02 -10.53 0.90
#